data_AF-A0ABC9W868-F1
#
_entry.id   AF-A0ABC9W868-F1
#
_cell.length_a   1.000
_cell.length_b   1.000
_cell.length_c   1.000
_cell.angle_alpha   90.00
_cell.angle_beta   90.00
_cell.angle_gamma   90.00
#
_symmetry.space_group_name_H-M   'P 1'
#
loop_
_entity.id
_entity.type
_entity.pdbx_description
1 polymer ?
#
loop_
_entity_poly.entity_id
_entity_poly.type
_entity_poly.pdbx_seq_one_letter_code
_entity_poly.pdbx_strand_id
1 'polypeptide(L)'
;MLSDLLYHLDTHKSMGPDGIHPKVLRETAEVLTKPPSTSYQQSWLTREVPVDWRLENVTPIYQKGWKEDLGNNRPSILTSVPGKGMEQIILSVIMWHIQDNQVIRLSQHGFMKGRFCLTNLISFYDKVTHLVDEGGAMDVVYLEFSRAFDTVSHSILLEKLAAHGLTGMLFAR
;
A
#
# COMPACT_ATOMS: atom_id res chain seq x y z
N MET A 1 17.27 -8.63 2.76
CA MET A 1 16.03 -7.92 2.37
C MET A 1 15.04 -8.88 1.73
N LEU A 2 15.34 -9.53 0.60
CA LEU A 2 14.39 -10.48 -0.01
C LEU A 2 14.19 -11.75 0.82
N SER A 3 15.25 -12.37 1.31
CA SER A 3 15.16 -13.53 2.21
C SER A 3 14.28 -13.22 3.44
N ASP A 4 14.53 -12.08 4.07
CA ASP A 4 13.76 -11.58 5.22
C ASP A 4 12.27 -11.38 4.86
N LEU A 5 11.97 -10.81 3.70
CA LEU A 5 10.60 -10.67 3.19
C LEU A 5 9.91 -12.03 3.00
N LEU A 6 10.62 -13.03 2.47
CA LEU A 6 10.09 -14.38 2.27
C LEU A 6 9.80 -15.10 3.60
N TYR A 7 10.68 -14.95 4.60
CA TYR A 7 10.48 -15.56 5.93
C TYR A 7 9.28 -14.98 6.68
N HIS A 8 8.94 -13.72 6.43
CA HIS A 8 7.82 -13.01 7.05
C HIS A 8 6.52 -13.07 6.23
N LEU A 9 6.46 -13.89 5.17
CA LEU A 9 5.22 -14.10 4.45
C LEU A 9 4.16 -14.73 5.36
N ASP A 10 2.96 -14.16 5.32
CA ASP A 10 1.78 -14.73 5.98
C ASP A 10 1.32 -15.97 5.21
N THR A 11 1.53 -17.13 5.83
CA THR A 11 1.23 -18.45 5.25
C THR A 11 -0.24 -18.77 5.19
N HIS A 12 -1.12 -17.97 5.81
CA HIS A 12 -2.56 -18.16 5.76
C HIS A 12 -3.23 -17.40 4.61
N LYS A 13 -2.47 -16.63 3.82
CA LYS A 13 -3.01 -15.92 2.65
C LYS A 13 -3.16 -16.81 1.43
N SER A 14 -4.14 -16.47 0.61
CA SER A 14 -4.44 -17.12 -0.66
C SER A 14 -3.31 -16.92 -1.69
N MET A 15 -3.15 -17.91 -2.58
CA MET A 15 -2.23 -17.85 -3.73
C MET A 15 -2.74 -16.90 -4.82
N GLY A 16 -1.82 -16.23 -5.52
CA GLY A 16 -2.16 -15.39 -6.66
C GLY A 16 -2.52 -16.19 -7.92
N PRO A 17 -2.67 -15.51 -9.07
CA PRO A 17 -2.91 -16.15 -10.38
C PRO A 17 -1.78 -17.09 -10.80
N ASP A 18 -0.59 -16.92 -10.22
CA ASP A 18 0.59 -17.76 -10.40
C ASP A 18 0.47 -19.15 -9.76
N GLY A 19 -0.54 -19.38 -8.91
CA GLY A 19 -0.73 -20.64 -8.20
C GLY A 19 0.29 -20.90 -7.10
N ILE A 20 1.16 -19.93 -6.79
CA ILE A 20 2.24 -20.10 -5.81
C ILE A 20 1.71 -19.73 -4.43
N HIS A 21 1.61 -20.73 -3.55
CA HIS A 21 1.17 -20.49 -2.18
C HIS A 21 2.27 -19.81 -1.35
N PRO A 22 1.97 -18.79 -0.52
CA PRO A 22 2.97 -18.11 0.31
C PRO A 22 3.80 -19.05 1.19
N LYS A 23 3.16 -20.12 1.70
CA LYS A 23 3.84 -21.19 2.46
C LYS A 23 4.99 -21.84 1.68
N VAL A 24 4.83 -22.10 0.38
CA VAL A 24 5.89 -22.71 -0.43
C VAL A 24 7.11 -21.78 -0.46
N LEU A 25 6.90 -20.50 -0.73
CA LEU A 25 7.98 -19.51 -0.80
C LEU A 25 8.69 -19.30 0.54
N ARG A 26 7.95 -19.35 1.66
CA ARG A 26 8.52 -19.24 3.00
C ARG A 26 9.39 -20.45 3.37
N GLU A 27 8.87 -21.66 3.18
CA GLU A 27 9.57 -22.91 3.55
C GLU A 27 10.79 -23.17 2.64
N THR A 28 10.78 -22.64 1.42
CA THR A 28 11.88 -22.80 0.46
C THR A 28 12.72 -21.54 0.28
N ALA A 29 12.59 -20.55 1.18
CA ALA A 29 13.24 -19.25 1.07
C ALA A 29 14.77 -19.35 0.89
N GLU A 30 15.42 -20.29 1.57
CA GLU A 30 16.87 -20.53 1.48
C GLU A 30 17.33 -20.86 0.06
N VAL A 31 16.52 -21.61 -0.68
CA VAL A 31 16.85 -22.08 -2.04
C VAL A 31 16.28 -21.15 -3.10
N LEU A 32 15.05 -20.67 -2.90
CA LEU A 32 14.31 -19.88 -3.88
C LEU A 32 14.53 -18.37 -3.76
N THR A 33 15.48 -17.87 -2.95
CA THR A 33 15.77 -16.42 -2.95
C THR A 33 16.37 -15.95 -4.28
N LYS A 34 17.17 -16.78 -4.95
CA LYS A 34 17.96 -16.38 -6.12
C LYS A 34 17.10 -16.10 -7.39
N PRO A 35 16.16 -16.97 -7.79
CA PRO A 35 15.31 -16.68 -8.96
C PRO A 35 14.52 -15.35 -8.88
N PRO A 36 13.72 -15.07 -7.84
CA PRO A 36 13.00 -13.80 -7.72
C PRO A 36 13.94 -12.60 -7.61
N SER A 37 15.10 -12.72 -6.96
CA SER A 37 16.08 -11.62 -6.96
C SER A 37 16.57 -11.25 -8.36
N THR A 38 16.74 -12.25 -9.23
CA THR A 38 17.18 -12.03 -10.61
C THR A 38 16.08 -11.34 -11.40
N SER A 39 14.83 -11.81 -11.27
CA SER A 39 13.66 -11.18 -11.89
C SER A 39 13.42 -9.75 -11.42
N TYR A 40 13.61 -9.46 -10.12
CA TYR A 40 13.51 -8.09 -9.59
C TYR A 40 14.59 -7.18 -10.17
N GLN A 41 15.83 -7.65 -10.21
CA GLN A 41 16.93 -6.86 -10.77
C GLN A 41 16.70 -6.58 -12.26
N GLN A 42 16.25 -7.59 -13.02
CA GLN A 42 15.89 -7.41 -14.42
C GLN A 42 14.78 -6.37 -14.59
N SER A 43 13.67 -6.55 -13.85
CA SER A 43 12.53 -5.62 -13.88
C SER A 43 12.93 -4.19 -13.51
N TRP A 44 13.80 -4.02 -12.51
CA TRP A 44 14.32 -2.70 -12.12
C TRP A 44 15.15 -2.03 -13.23
N LEU A 45 16.02 -2.80 -13.91
CA LEU A 45 16.89 -2.28 -14.95
C LEU A 45 16.13 -1.97 -16.25
N THR A 46 15.23 -2.85 -16.67
CA THR A 46 14.47 -2.71 -17.92
C THR A 46 13.25 -1.81 -17.76
N ARG A 47 12.78 -1.63 -16.52
CA ARG A 47 11.48 -1.03 -16.17
C ARG A 47 10.28 -1.81 -16.73
N GLU A 48 10.45 -3.11 -16.94
CA GLU A 48 9.42 -4.01 -17.43
C GLU A 48 9.06 -5.03 -16.36
N VAL A 49 7.77 -5.07 -16.00
CA VAL A 49 7.24 -6.00 -15.02
C VAL A 49 6.81 -7.29 -15.72
N PRO A 50 7.20 -8.49 -15.22
CA PRO A 50 6.72 -9.76 -15.75
C PRO A 50 5.19 -9.80 -15.89
N VAL A 51 4.70 -10.34 -17.01
CA VAL A 51 3.26 -10.40 -17.30
C VAL A 51 2.49 -11.07 -16.15
N ASP A 52 3.04 -12.16 -15.60
CA ASP A 52 2.42 -12.90 -14.49
C ASP A 52 2.24 -12.05 -13.22
N TRP A 53 3.02 -10.99 -13.04
CA TRP A 53 2.90 -10.07 -11.90
C TRP A 53 1.91 -8.94 -12.15
N ARG A 54 1.55 -8.71 -13.42
CA ARG A 54 0.50 -7.76 -13.83
C ARG A 54 -0.89 -8.41 -13.86
N LEU A 55 -0.95 -9.73 -13.77
CA LEU A 55 -2.20 -10.48 -13.66
C LEU A 55 -2.72 -10.42 -12.23
N GLU A 56 -4.03 -10.28 -12.09
CA GLU A 56 -4.68 -10.17 -10.81
C GLU A 56 -5.99 -10.95 -10.79
N ASN A 57 -6.24 -11.69 -9.70
CA ASN A 57 -7.55 -12.26 -9.44
C ASN A 57 -8.40 -11.21 -8.74
N VAL A 58 -9.48 -10.78 -9.40
CA VAL A 58 -10.43 -9.79 -8.86
C VAL A 58 -11.64 -10.50 -8.30
N THR A 59 -11.77 -10.52 -6.98
CA THR A 59 -12.95 -11.07 -6.31
C THR A 59 -13.77 -9.93 -5.71
N PRO A 60 -15.04 -9.76 -6.09
CA PRO A 60 -15.90 -8.75 -5.47
C PRO A 60 -16.17 -9.13 -4.01
N ILE A 61 -15.82 -8.24 -3.09
CA ILE A 61 -16.18 -8.36 -1.68
C ILE A 61 -17.32 -7.40 -1.39
N TYR A 62 -18.45 -7.95 -0.99
CA TYR A 62 -19.60 -7.17 -0.54
C TYR A 62 -19.28 -6.44 0.76
N GLN A 63 -19.52 -5.12 0.80
CA GLN A 63 -19.29 -4.32 2.00
C GLN A 63 -20.57 -4.04 2.81
N LYS A 64 -21.58 -3.38 2.22
CA LYS A 64 -22.83 -2.98 2.89
C LYS A 64 -23.85 -2.48 1.85
N GLY A 65 -25.16 -2.60 2.11
CA GLY A 65 -26.22 -2.10 1.22
C GLY A 65 -27.16 -3.19 0.67
N TRP A 66 -27.70 -2.99 -0.52
CA TRP A 66 -28.48 -4.01 -1.23
C TRP A 66 -27.51 -4.84 -2.07
N LYS A 67 -27.62 -6.17 -2.02
CA LYS A 67 -26.66 -7.10 -2.67
C LYS A 67 -26.64 -7.01 -4.20
N GLU A 68 -27.69 -6.46 -4.80
CA GLU A 68 -27.89 -6.35 -6.25
C GLU A 68 -27.26 -5.08 -6.84
N ASP A 69 -26.90 -4.11 -6.00
CA ASP A 69 -26.20 -2.91 -6.44
C ASP A 69 -24.70 -3.18 -6.49
N LEU A 70 -24.16 -3.26 -7.71
CA LEU A 70 -22.75 -3.48 -8.00
C LEU A 70 -21.83 -2.43 -7.38
N GLY A 71 -22.34 -1.22 -7.07
CA GLY A 71 -21.61 -0.15 -6.41
C GLY A 71 -21.22 -0.44 -4.95
N ASN A 72 -21.83 -1.46 -4.33
CA ASN A 72 -21.62 -1.83 -2.93
C ASN A 72 -20.51 -2.89 -2.72
N ASN A 73 -19.90 -3.34 -3.81
CA ASN A 73 -18.80 -4.30 -3.77
C ASN A 73 -17.46 -3.56 -3.91
N ARG A 74 -16.49 -3.88 -3.05
CA ARG A 74 -15.09 -3.50 -3.30
C ARG A 74 -14.36 -4.66 -3.94
N PRO A 75 -13.63 -4.43 -5.05
CA PRO A 75 -12.78 -5.46 -5.62
C PRO A 75 -11.65 -5.77 -4.63
N SER A 76 -11.51 -7.03 -4.24
CA SER A 76 -10.30 -7.54 -3.63
C SER A 76 -9.41 -8.07 -4.73
N ILE A 77 -8.23 -7.48 -4.84
CA ILE A 77 -7.24 -7.80 -5.85
C ILE A 77 -6.20 -8.73 -5.22
N LEU A 78 -6.00 -9.89 -5.84
CA LEU A 78 -4.97 -10.84 -5.45
C LEU A 78 -3.94 -10.94 -6.58
N THR A 79 -2.79 -10.30 -6.37
CA THR A 79 -1.63 -10.35 -7.26
C THR A 79 -0.67 -11.47 -6.87
N SER A 80 0.29 -11.77 -7.75
CA SER A 80 1.32 -12.80 -7.54
C SER A 80 2.11 -12.56 -6.25
N VAL A 81 2.47 -13.63 -5.53
CA VAL A 81 3.21 -13.49 -4.27
C VAL A 81 4.61 -12.88 -4.50
N PRO A 82 5.36 -13.28 -5.55
CA PRO A 82 6.60 -12.60 -5.92
C PRO A 82 6.39 -11.15 -6.37
N GLY A 83 5.31 -10.83 -7.08
CA GLY A 83 5.00 -9.45 -7.48
C GLY A 83 4.78 -8.53 -6.27
N LYS A 84 3.97 -8.98 -5.30
CA LYS A 84 3.81 -8.30 -4.00
C LYS A 84 5.12 -8.11 -3.27
N GLY A 85 6.04 -9.07 -3.39
CA GLY A 85 7.37 -8.93 -2.81
C GLY A 85 8.12 -7.72 -3.37
N MET A 86 8.08 -7.50 -4.69
CA MET A 86 8.67 -6.32 -5.34
C MET A 86 7.95 -5.03 -4.93
N GLU A 87 6.62 -5.05 -4.88
CA GLU A 87 5.83 -3.89 -4.42
C GLU A 87 6.21 -3.48 -2.99
N GLN A 88 6.42 -4.43 -2.08
CA GLN A 88 6.84 -4.15 -0.70
C GLN A 88 8.24 -3.53 -0.64
N ILE A 89 9.16 -3.97 -1.50
CA ILE A 89 10.50 -3.37 -1.60
C ILE A 89 10.39 -1.91 -2.06
N ILE A 90 9.63 -1.66 -3.14
CA ILE A 90 9.39 -0.32 -3.68
C ILE A 90 8.72 0.57 -2.62
N LEU A 91 7.68 0.06 -1.96
CA LEU A 91 6.97 0.77 -0.90
C LEU A 91 7.91 1.14 0.26
N SER A 92 8.81 0.24 0.64
CA SER A 92 9.78 0.49 1.71
C SER A 92 10.72 1.65 1.36
N VAL A 93 11.20 1.71 0.11
CA VAL A 93 12.04 2.81 -0.39
C VAL A 93 11.26 4.13 -0.41
N ILE A 94 10.02 4.12 -0.91
CA ILE A 94 9.14 5.30 -0.94
C ILE A 94 8.86 5.80 0.48
N MET A 95 8.51 4.90 1.40
CA MET A 95 8.21 5.25 2.79
C MET A 95 9.42 5.83 3.50
N TRP A 96 10.61 5.26 3.29
CA TRP A 96 11.85 5.80 3.83
C TRP A 96 12.09 7.23 3.34
N HIS A 97 11.97 7.47 2.03
CA HIS A 97 12.12 8.80 1.44
C HIS A 97 11.11 9.82 1.99
N ILE A 98 9.84 9.42 2.10
CA ILE A 98 8.76 10.27 2.62
C ILE A 98 9.01 10.66 4.08
N GLN A 99 9.52 9.74 4.90
CA GLN A 99 9.81 9.98 6.31
C GLN A 99 11.05 10.86 6.50
N ASP A 100 12.13 10.56 5.78
CA ASP A 100 13.40 11.30 5.88
C ASP A 100 13.22 12.77 5.46
N ASN A 101 12.46 12.99 4.38
CA ASN A 101 12.21 14.33 3.84
C ASN A 101 10.97 15.03 4.43
N GLN A 102 10.30 14.43 5.43
CA GLN A 102 9.08 14.97 6.05
C GLN A 102 8.01 15.40 5.02
N VAL A 103 7.86 14.62 3.94
CA VAL A 103 6.95 14.95 2.83
C VAL A 103 5.49 15.00 3.30
N ILE A 104 5.13 14.14 4.25
CA ILE A 104 3.78 14.04 4.82
C ILE A 104 3.72 14.75 6.18
N ARG A 105 2.66 15.53 6.39
CA ARG A 105 2.43 16.24 7.67
C ARG A 105 2.29 15.29 8.86
N LEU A 106 2.70 15.77 10.03
CA LEU A 106 2.58 15.02 11.30
C LEU A 106 1.13 14.68 11.69
N SER A 107 0.14 15.40 11.16
CA SER A 107 -1.28 15.13 11.37
C SER A 107 -1.83 13.96 10.54
N GLN A 108 -1.08 13.41 9.58
CA GLN A 108 -1.53 12.25 8.80
C GLN A 108 -1.35 10.97 9.60
N HIS A 109 -2.43 10.29 9.98
CA HIS A 109 -2.34 9.02 10.71
C HIS A 109 -2.49 7.79 9.82
N GLY A 110 -3.33 7.86 8.78
CA GLY A 110 -3.57 6.72 7.89
C GLY A 110 -2.31 6.33 7.12
N PHE A 111 -2.04 5.02 7.06
CA PHE A 111 -0.92 4.40 6.33
C PHE A 111 0.50 4.82 6.78
N MET A 112 0.65 5.44 7.95
CA MET A 112 1.94 5.83 8.50
C MET A 112 2.42 4.85 9.57
N LYS A 113 3.69 4.42 9.49
CA LYS A 113 4.30 3.54 10.50
C LYS A 113 4.23 4.19 11.89
N GLY A 114 3.75 3.42 12.87
CA GLY A 114 3.63 3.88 14.26
C GLY A 114 2.42 4.79 14.54
N ARG A 115 1.52 5.00 13.57
CA ARG A 115 0.28 5.76 13.74
C ARG A 115 -0.94 4.86 13.52
N PHE A 116 -1.94 5.04 14.36
CA PHE A 116 -3.16 4.24 14.41
C PHE A 116 -4.41 5.12 14.47
N CYS A 117 -5.59 4.58 14.19
CA CYS A 117 -6.86 5.28 14.36
C CYS A 117 -7.01 5.85 15.78
N LEU A 118 -6.56 5.10 16.79
CA LEU A 118 -6.58 5.55 18.18
C LEU A 118 -5.70 6.79 18.41
N THR A 119 -4.49 6.81 17.87
CA THR A 119 -3.59 7.98 18.01
C THR A 119 -4.17 9.22 17.34
N ASN A 120 -4.90 9.05 16.22
CA ASN A 120 -5.60 10.14 15.56
C ASN A 120 -6.72 10.70 16.45
N LEU A 121 -7.50 9.79 17.03
CA LEU A 121 -8.60 10.13 17.92
C LEU A 121 -8.11 10.88 19.16
N ILE A 122 -7.02 10.41 19.77
CA ILE A 122 -6.40 11.06 20.92
C ILE A 122 -5.92 12.46 20.54
N SER A 123 -5.19 12.61 19.43
CA SER A 123 -4.71 13.93 18.98
C SER A 123 -5.85 14.90 18.64
N PHE A 124 -6.97 14.38 18.15
CA PHE A 124 -8.17 15.19 17.92
C PHE A 124 -8.80 15.64 19.24
N TYR A 125 -9.05 14.72 20.17
CA TYR A 125 -9.66 15.05 21.45
C TYR A 125 -8.82 16.00 22.29
N ASP A 126 -7.49 15.83 22.29
CA ASP A 126 -6.56 16.74 22.97
C ASP A 126 -6.77 18.21 22.54
N LYS A 127 -6.94 18.44 21.22
CA LYS A 127 -7.25 19.78 20.68
C LYS A 127 -8.63 20.27 21.08
N VAL A 128 -9.64 19.38 21.02
CA VAL A 128 -11.01 19.73 21.38
C VAL A 128 -11.09 20.12 22.86
N THR A 129 -10.51 19.33 23.75
CA THR A 129 -10.56 19.57 25.20
C THR A 129 -9.84 20.86 25.55
N HIS A 130 -8.67 21.12 24.97
CA HIS A 130 -7.94 22.37 25.20
C HIS A 130 -8.77 23.60 24.81
N LEU A 131 -9.41 23.58 23.63
CA LEU A 131 -10.26 24.70 23.18
C LEU A 131 -11.48 24.90 24.08
N VAL A 132 -12.09 23.82 24.54
CA VAL A 132 -13.26 23.86 25.42
C VAL A 132 -12.88 24.40 26.81
N ASP A 133 -11.71 24.00 27.35
CA ASP A 133 -11.20 24.47 28.64
C ASP A 133 -10.92 25.99 28.62
N GLU A 134 -10.54 26.53 27.46
CA GLU A 134 -10.36 27.97 27.24
C GLU A 134 -11.69 28.73 27.01
N GLY A 135 -12.83 28.05 27.04
CA GLY A 135 -14.15 28.63 26.79
C GLY A 135 -14.45 28.89 25.30
N GLY A 136 -13.66 28.30 24.39
CA GLY A 136 -13.85 28.40 22.96
C GLY A 136 -14.97 27.50 22.42
N ALA A 137 -15.31 27.70 21.15
CA ALA A 137 -16.22 26.84 20.39
C ALA A 137 -15.47 26.20 19.20
N MET A 138 -15.85 24.98 18.84
CA MET A 138 -15.23 24.24 17.73
C MET A 138 -16.29 23.56 16.88
N ASP A 139 -16.18 23.77 15.57
CA ASP A 139 -16.94 23.02 14.56
C ASP A 139 -16.04 22.00 13.88
N VAL A 140 -16.60 20.83 13.56
CA VAL A 140 -15.86 19.72 12.95
C VAL A 140 -16.51 19.34 11.63
N VAL A 141 -15.70 19.35 10.56
CA VAL A 141 -16.14 18.95 9.22
C VAL A 141 -15.45 17.64 8.84
N TYR A 142 -16.24 16.59 8.63
CA TYR A 142 -15.77 15.31 8.12
C TYR A 142 -15.90 15.27 6.61
N LEU A 143 -14.81 14.97 5.92
CA LEU A 143 -14.75 14.83 4.46
C LEU A 143 -14.40 13.38 4.11
N GLU A 144 -15.15 12.81 3.18
CA GLU A 144 -14.90 11.46 2.67
C GLU A 144 -14.84 11.49 1.14
N PHE A 145 -13.80 10.88 0.58
CA PHE A 145 -13.66 10.72 -0.87
C PHE A 145 -14.33 9.42 -1.31
N SER A 146 -15.26 9.51 -2.26
CA SER A 146 -15.82 8.33 -2.91
C SER A 146 -14.76 7.65 -3.79
N ARG A 147 -14.61 6.33 -3.64
CA ARG A 147 -13.74 5.50 -4.49
C ARG A 147 -12.34 6.07 -4.68
N ALA A 148 -11.70 6.53 -3.60
CA ALA A 148 -10.45 7.29 -3.65
C ALA A 148 -9.33 6.62 -4.47
N PHE A 149 -9.18 5.29 -4.40
CA PHE A 149 -8.15 4.58 -5.17
C PHE A 149 -8.51 4.44 -6.67
N ASP A 150 -9.79 4.45 -7.01
CA ASP A 150 -10.25 4.34 -8.41
C ASP A 150 -10.22 5.70 -9.13
N THR A 151 -10.22 6.80 -8.37
CA THR A 151 -10.37 8.17 -8.89
C THR A 151 -9.04 8.94 -8.96
N VAL A 152 -7.94 8.37 -8.46
CA VAL A 152 -6.62 9.00 -8.53
C VAL A 152 -6.12 9.04 -9.98
N SER A 153 -5.87 10.25 -10.49
CA SER A 153 -5.19 10.41 -11.77
C SER A 153 -3.72 10.01 -11.66
N HIS A 154 -3.30 9.05 -12.50
CA HIS A 154 -1.91 8.60 -12.57
C HIS A 154 -0.95 9.72 -12.98
N SER A 155 -1.35 10.63 -13.88
CA SER A 155 -0.47 11.74 -14.30
C SER A 155 -0.20 12.69 -13.14
N ILE A 156 -1.25 13.11 -12.43
CA ILE A 156 -1.15 14.01 -11.27
C ILE A 156 -0.34 13.34 -10.15
N LEU A 157 -0.55 12.04 -9.91
CA LEU A 157 0.21 11.29 -8.92
C LEU A 157 1.70 11.27 -9.27
N LEU A 158 2.05 10.97 -10.51
CA LEU A 158 3.45 10.95 -10.98
C LEU A 158 4.10 12.34 -10.90
N GLU A 159 3.38 13.40 -11.27
CA GLU A 159 3.86 14.78 -11.12
C GLU A 159 4.14 15.15 -9.65
N LYS A 160 3.24 14.77 -8.73
CA LYS A 160 3.44 14.99 -7.29
C LYS A 160 4.63 14.21 -6.75
N LEU A 161 4.78 12.94 -7.14
CA LEU A 161 5.92 12.12 -6.75
C LEU A 161 7.23 12.74 -7.25
N ALA A 162 7.24 13.21 -8.50
CA ALA A 162 8.38 13.88 -9.08
C ALA A 162 8.74 15.19 -8.36
N ALA A 163 7.73 16.00 -8.00
CA ALA A 163 7.93 17.23 -7.22
C ALA A 163 8.52 16.96 -5.82
N HIS A 164 8.34 15.77 -5.29
CA HIS A 164 8.93 15.32 -4.02
C HIS A 164 10.22 14.51 -4.19
N GLY A 165 10.83 14.49 -5.38
CA GLY A 165 12.11 13.83 -5.63
C GLY A 165 12.02 12.31 -5.89
N LEU A 166 10.81 11.75 -5.93
CA LEU A 166 10.58 10.35 -6.33
C LEU A 166 10.43 10.30 -7.85
N THR A 167 11.55 10.11 -8.55
CA THR A 167 11.61 10.04 -10.02
C THR A 167 12.41 8.82 -10.50
N GLY A 168 12.44 8.59 -11.82
CA GLY A 168 13.40 7.68 -12.44
C GLY A 168 12.93 6.24 -12.55
N MET A 169 13.79 5.28 -12.16
CA MET A 169 13.61 3.83 -12.37
C MET A 169 12.55 3.19 -11.45
N LEU A 170 12.02 3.96 -10.49
CA LEU A 170 11.02 3.48 -9.54
C LEU A 170 9.69 3.10 -10.21
N PHE A 171 9.39 3.69 -11.37
CA PHE A 171 8.14 3.47 -12.10
C PHE A 171 8.42 2.68 -13.37
N ALA A 172 7.62 1.62 -13.57
CA ALA A 172 7.61 0.84 -14.80
C ALA A 172 7.13 1.68 -15.99
N ARG A 173 7.48 1.24 -17.20
CA ARG A 173 7.00 1.83 -18.46
C ARG A 173 5.58 1.40 -18.81
#